data_AF-A0A7K6Y2G8-F1
#
_entry.id   AF-A0A7K6Y2G8-F1
#
_cell.length_a   1.000
_cell.length_b   1.000
_cell.length_c   1.000
_cell.angle_alpha   90.00
_cell.angle_beta   90.00
_cell.angle_gamma   90.00
#
_symmetry.space_group_name_H-M   'P 1'
#
loop_
_entity.id
_entity.type
_entity.pdbx_description
1 polymer ?
#
loop_
_entity_poly.entity_id
_entity_poly.type
_entity_poly.pdbx_seq_one_letter_code
_entity_poly.pdbx_strand_id
1 'polypeptide(L)'
;LFQKEDVIHADVDERLSLRKHRFMHFASLEYEGEYYMTPRDFLFSVMFDQVERKFLFQNWVYIFLFVSLKEVDAALLYVAKAKPGPTFFRELGDKGLISYAEYLFLLTILTKPQTGLQIAFKMLDADGNEQVEKKEFFKLQRIIGKEDDLKAAGDETVLRETELDSCGVNTVLLVHFFGKQGKEKLRFSEFFRFMENLQTEVQEMEFIKFSKGLSVMRKEDFAAWLLYFTDEENNEIYWQNVKDRIEAGENISLEEFKTFCKFTNNLEDFSIAMQMFTVANRPVKRAEFKRAVKVATGQDLSDNVLDTIFKIFDLDGDDCLSHSEFLGVLRNRIHRGLRVPQQQGIQGFWKCVKKESIKEVKELWKQTGKSPF
;
A
#
# COMPACT_ATOMS: atom_id res chain seq x y z
N LEU A 1 -1.99 -35.41 -33.37
CA LEU A 1 -1.39 -34.10 -33.72
C LEU A 1 -1.95 -32.94 -32.88
N PHE A 2 -2.56 -33.22 -31.72
CA PHE A 2 -2.99 -32.20 -30.76
C PHE A 2 -2.59 -32.71 -29.37
N GLN A 3 -1.45 -32.25 -28.85
CA GLN A 3 -1.04 -32.36 -27.43
C GLN A 3 0.40 -31.82 -27.22
N LYS A 4 0.71 -30.62 -27.75
CA LYS A 4 2.05 -30.04 -27.51
C LYS A 4 2.12 -28.52 -27.33
N GLU A 5 0.99 -27.84 -27.16
CA GLU A 5 0.98 -26.37 -26.96
C GLU A 5 0.64 -25.93 -25.52
N ASP A 6 0.07 -26.81 -24.68
CA ASP A 6 -0.36 -26.42 -23.32
C ASP A 6 0.74 -26.46 -22.24
N VAL A 7 1.98 -26.84 -22.57
CA VAL A 7 3.06 -27.01 -21.57
C VAL A 7 3.98 -25.78 -21.46
N ILE A 8 3.87 -24.80 -22.37
CA ILE A 8 4.78 -23.64 -22.39
C ILE A 8 4.26 -22.47 -21.53
N HIS A 9 2.96 -22.43 -21.20
CA HIS A 9 2.38 -21.31 -20.45
C HIS A 9 2.42 -21.41 -18.92
N ALA A 10 2.76 -22.59 -18.36
CA ALA A 10 2.81 -22.76 -16.91
C ALA A 10 4.14 -22.31 -16.26
N ASP A 11 5.20 -22.13 -17.04
CA ASP A 11 6.57 -21.93 -16.53
C ASP A 11 6.95 -20.43 -16.35
N VAL A 12 6.08 -19.51 -16.77
CA VAL A 12 6.35 -18.05 -16.71
C VAL A 12 5.76 -17.39 -15.45
N ASP A 13 4.84 -18.07 -14.76
CA ASP A 13 4.10 -17.52 -13.62
C ASP A 13 4.90 -17.56 -12.30
N GLU A 14 6.02 -18.32 -12.26
CA GLU A 14 6.70 -18.68 -11.01
C GLU A 14 7.63 -17.60 -10.40
N ARG A 15 7.70 -16.38 -10.98
CA ARG A 15 8.66 -15.33 -10.52
C ARG A 15 8.14 -13.89 -10.49
N LEU A 16 6.84 -13.67 -10.61
CA LEU A 16 6.30 -12.31 -10.52
C LEU A 16 6.05 -11.93 -9.06
N SER A 17 6.53 -10.76 -8.62
CA SER A 17 6.18 -10.23 -7.30
C SER A 17 4.65 -10.07 -7.20
N LEU A 18 4.08 -10.23 -6.00
CA LEU A 18 2.62 -10.03 -5.79
C LEU A 18 2.13 -8.68 -6.36
N ARG A 19 2.98 -7.64 -6.26
CA ARG A 19 2.71 -6.30 -6.80
C ARG A 19 2.69 -6.29 -8.32
N LYS A 20 3.60 -7.01 -9.00
CA LYS A 20 3.59 -7.16 -10.46
C LYS A 20 2.42 -7.99 -10.95
N HIS A 21 2.10 -9.11 -10.27
CA HIS A 21 0.92 -9.91 -10.60
C HIS A 21 -0.36 -9.07 -10.50
N ARG A 22 -0.53 -8.31 -9.40
CA ARG A 22 -1.68 -7.41 -9.25
C ARG A 22 -1.71 -6.30 -10.29
N PHE A 23 -0.54 -5.76 -10.65
CA PHE A 23 -0.48 -4.79 -11.74
C PHE A 23 -1.02 -5.39 -13.04
N MET A 24 -0.52 -6.56 -13.44
CA MET A 24 -0.95 -7.26 -14.64
C MET A 24 -2.44 -7.66 -14.60
N HIS A 25 -2.94 -8.02 -13.42
CA HIS A 25 -4.34 -8.41 -13.23
C HIS A 25 -5.33 -7.25 -13.44
N PHE A 26 -4.93 -6.02 -13.10
CA PHE A 26 -5.81 -4.84 -13.21
C PHE A 26 -5.49 -3.95 -14.42
N ALA A 27 -4.33 -4.11 -15.07
CA ALA A 27 -3.98 -3.37 -16.28
C ALA A 27 -4.97 -3.64 -17.41
N SER A 28 -5.40 -2.58 -18.10
CA SER A 28 -6.37 -2.66 -19.20
C SER A 28 -5.84 -2.17 -20.55
N LEU A 29 -4.66 -1.54 -20.56
CA LEU A 29 -4.07 -0.94 -21.74
C LEU A 29 -2.76 -1.66 -22.11
N GLU A 30 -2.54 -1.81 -23.41
CA GLU A 30 -1.26 -2.24 -23.97
C GLU A 30 -0.83 -1.22 -25.03
N TYR A 31 0.42 -0.76 -24.94
CA TYR A 31 1.02 0.17 -25.90
C TYR A 31 2.47 -0.25 -26.17
N GLU A 32 2.81 -0.47 -27.44
CA GLU A 32 4.15 -0.92 -27.87
C GLU A 32 4.66 -2.20 -27.17
N GLY A 33 3.75 -3.09 -26.77
CA GLY A 33 4.09 -4.35 -26.08
C GLY A 33 4.31 -4.22 -24.57
N GLU A 34 4.13 -3.02 -24.02
CA GLU A 34 4.17 -2.73 -22.59
C GLU A 34 2.76 -2.51 -22.03
N TYR A 35 2.53 -2.97 -20.80
CA TYR A 35 1.23 -2.89 -20.13
C TYR A 35 1.10 -1.63 -19.29
N TYR A 36 -0.06 -0.99 -19.36
CA TYR A 36 -0.38 0.23 -18.61
C TYR A 36 -1.73 0.12 -17.90
N MET A 37 -1.84 0.86 -16.80
CA MET A 37 -3.09 1.07 -16.09
C MET A 37 -3.71 2.42 -16.44
N THR A 38 -5.04 2.45 -16.48
CA THR A 38 -5.76 3.72 -16.37
C THR A 38 -5.78 4.21 -14.91
N PRO A 39 -6.04 5.51 -14.65
CA PRO A 39 -6.31 6.02 -13.30
C PRO A 39 -7.43 5.25 -12.57
N ARG A 40 -8.47 4.80 -13.30
CA ARG A 40 -9.52 3.94 -12.75
C ARG A 40 -8.99 2.56 -12.35
N ASP A 41 -8.20 1.91 -13.21
CA ASP A 41 -7.60 0.60 -12.90
C ASP A 41 -6.71 0.69 -11.66
N PHE A 42 -5.93 1.77 -11.54
CA PHE A 42 -5.12 2.02 -10.36
C PHE A 42 -5.97 2.10 -9.09
N LEU A 43 -7.02 2.93 -9.07
CA LEU A 43 -7.92 3.04 -7.91
C LEU A 43 -8.53 1.68 -7.54
N PHE A 44 -9.01 0.91 -8.51
CA PHE A 44 -9.57 -0.41 -8.26
C PHE A 44 -8.53 -1.42 -7.77
N SER A 45 -7.32 -1.40 -8.34
CA SER A 45 -6.23 -2.26 -7.89
C SER A 45 -5.87 -1.99 -6.43
N VAL A 46 -6.01 -0.76 -5.94
CA VAL A 46 -5.69 -0.40 -4.55
C VAL A 46 -6.80 -0.80 -3.57
N MET A 47 -8.06 -0.77 -4.02
CA MET A 47 -9.22 -1.03 -3.17
C MET A 47 -9.64 -2.50 -3.11
N PHE A 48 -9.46 -3.24 -4.21
CA PHE A 48 -10.01 -4.60 -4.35
C PHE A 48 -8.92 -5.64 -4.52
N ASP A 49 -9.07 -6.77 -3.84
CA ASP A 49 -8.26 -7.98 -4.02
C ASP A 49 -8.61 -8.69 -5.34
N GLN A 50 -9.89 -8.66 -5.73
CA GLN A 50 -10.39 -9.20 -6.99
C GLN A 50 -10.99 -8.10 -7.87
N VAL A 51 -10.92 -8.29 -9.19
CA VAL A 51 -11.62 -7.43 -10.13
C VAL A 51 -13.11 -7.74 -10.01
N GLU A 52 -13.87 -6.93 -9.25
CA GLU A 52 -15.34 -6.99 -9.20
C GLU A 52 -15.98 -6.54 -10.54
N ARG A 53 -15.49 -7.02 -11.69
CA ARG A 53 -16.25 -7.02 -12.95
C ARG A 53 -17.29 -8.15 -12.87
N LYS A 54 -18.21 -8.07 -11.90
CA LYS A 54 -19.40 -8.94 -11.85
C LYS A 54 -20.47 -8.55 -12.88
N PHE A 55 -20.19 -7.58 -13.73
CA PHE A 55 -20.97 -7.33 -14.95
C PHE A 55 -20.01 -7.22 -16.13
N LEU A 56 -20.26 -8.11 -17.10
CA LEU A 56 -19.64 -8.22 -18.43
C LEU A 56 -18.36 -9.07 -18.51
N PHE A 57 -18.55 -10.25 -19.10
CA PHE A 57 -17.57 -11.15 -19.71
C PHE A 57 -17.02 -12.29 -18.84
N GLN A 58 -17.87 -13.29 -18.70
CA GLN A 58 -17.50 -14.68 -18.48
C GLN A 58 -16.78 -15.18 -19.76
N ASN A 59 -15.46 -15.00 -19.83
CA ASN A 59 -14.48 -15.77 -20.60
C ASN A 59 -13.14 -15.05 -20.51
N TRP A 60 -12.12 -15.77 -20.02
CA TRP A 60 -10.71 -15.36 -19.98
C TRP A 60 -10.15 -15.15 -21.39
N VAL A 61 -10.45 -14.02 -22.01
CA VAL A 61 -9.71 -13.50 -23.17
C VAL A 61 -9.53 -12.01 -22.91
N TYR A 62 -8.31 -11.67 -22.55
CA TYR A 62 -7.84 -10.31 -22.36
C TYR A 62 -8.26 -9.40 -23.53
N ILE A 63 -9.17 -8.46 -23.28
CA ILE A 63 -9.33 -7.30 -24.15
C ILE A 63 -8.41 -6.23 -23.55
N PHE A 64 -7.10 -6.40 -23.72
CA PHE A 64 -6.21 -5.25 -23.63
C PHE A 64 -6.59 -4.32 -24.78
N LEU A 65 -6.94 -3.08 -24.46
CA LEU A 65 -7.18 -2.11 -25.51
C LEU A 65 -5.82 -1.71 -26.05
N PHE A 66 -5.50 -2.13 -27.28
CA PHE A 66 -4.38 -1.58 -28.03
C PHE A 66 -4.66 -0.10 -28.27
N VAL A 67 -3.92 0.76 -27.59
CA VAL A 67 -4.11 2.20 -27.69
C VAL A 67 -3.24 2.73 -28.83
N SER A 68 -3.82 3.55 -29.69
CA SER A 68 -3.04 4.25 -30.71
C SER A 68 -2.33 5.47 -30.12
N LEU A 69 -1.20 5.89 -30.73
CA LEU A 69 -0.48 7.11 -30.30
C LEU A 69 -1.39 8.36 -30.21
N LYS A 70 -2.41 8.46 -31.07
CA LYS A 70 -3.39 9.56 -31.06
C LYS A 70 -4.27 9.56 -29.81
N GLU A 71 -4.69 8.39 -29.34
CA GLU A 71 -5.50 8.25 -28.14
C GLU A 71 -4.67 8.49 -26.88
N VAL A 72 -3.41 8.03 -26.88
CA VAL A 72 -2.43 8.38 -25.83
C VAL A 72 -2.25 9.90 -25.76
N ASP A 73 -1.97 10.57 -26.88
CA ASP A 73 -1.80 12.03 -26.92
C ASP A 73 -3.06 12.78 -26.43
N ALA A 74 -4.26 12.30 -26.80
CA ALA A 74 -5.52 12.89 -26.37
C ALA A 74 -5.75 12.72 -24.85
N ALA A 75 -5.41 11.55 -24.30
CA ALA A 75 -5.48 11.30 -22.87
C ALA A 75 -4.50 12.21 -22.10
N LEU A 76 -3.26 12.35 -22.58
CA LEU A 76 -2.25 13.21 -21.94
C LEU A 76 -2.60 14.71 -22.04
N LEU A 77 -3.24 15.15 -23.11
CA LEU A 77 -3.79 16.50 -23.21
C LEU A 77 -4.90 16.76 -22.19
N TYR A 78 -5.69 15.74 -21.85
CA TYR A 78 -6.67 15.84 -20.79
C TYR A 78 -6.00 15.93 -19.41
N VAL A 79 -4.98 15.08 -19.15
CA VAL A 79 -4.19 15.11 -17.91
C VAL A 79 -3.55 16.48 -17.68
N ALA A 80 -2.96 17.08 -18.71
CA ALA A 80 -2.33 18.40 -18.61
C ALA A 80 -3.32 19.53 -18.26
N LYS A 81 -4.62 19.34 -18.53
CA LYS A 81 -5.69 20.31 -18.21
C LYS A 81 -6.42 19.99 -16.91
N ALA A 82 -6.28 18.78 -16.39
CA ALA A 82 -6.93 18.35 -15.17
C ALA A 82 -6.41 19.15 -13.98
N LYS A 83 -7.32 19.56 -13.08
CA LYS A 83 -6.94 20.35 -11.92
C LYS A 83 -6.36 19.42 -10.84
N PRO A 84 -5.22 19.75 -10.23
CA PRO A 84 -4.74 19.03 -9.06
C PRO A 84 -5.77 19.14 -7.93
N GLY A 85 -6.13 18.02 -7.31
CA GLY A 85 -7.10 17.98 -6.21
C GLY A 85 -7.33 16.58 -5.66
N PRO A 86 -8.17 16.42 -4.63
CA PRO A 86 -8.51 15.13 -4.02
C PRO A 86 -9.47 14.27 -4.89
N THR A 87 -9.81 14.73 -6.09
CA THR A 87 -10.66 14.05 -7.08
C THR A 87 -9.90 13.77 -8.38
N PHE A 88 -8.57 13.94 -8.38
CA PHE A 88 -7.75 13.91 -9.58
C PHE A 88 -7.88 12.59 -10.35
N PHE A 89 -7.67 11.44 -9.71
CA PHE A 89 -7.74 10.15 -10.40
C PHE A 89 -9.16 9.81 -10.85
N ARG A 90 -10.18 10.20 -10.07
CA ARG A 90 -11.60 10.03 -10.42
C ARG A 90 -12.01 10.87 -11.63
N GLU A 91 -11.56 12.12 -11.70
CA GLU A 91 -11.84 13.01 -12.83
C GLU A 91 -11.15 12.55 -14.11
N LEU A 92 -9.94 12.00 -14.00
CA LEU A 92 -9.26 11.38 -15.14
C LEU A 92 -9.98 10.13 -15.65
N GLY A 93 -10.51 9.31 -14.74
CA GLY A 93 -11.24 8.08 -15.08
C GLY A 93 -10.36 7.14 -15.91
N ASP A 94 -10.78 6.86 -17.15
CA ASP A 94 -10.07 5.97 -18.07
C ASP A 94 -9.03 6.70 -18.94
N LYS A 95 -8.86 8.01 -18.75
CA LYS A 95 -7.97 8.87 -19.53
C LYS A 95 -6.64 9.06 -18.83
N GLY A 96 -5.69 8.18 -19.13
CA GLY A 96 -4.32 8.30 -18.66
C GLY A 96 -3.60 6.96 -18.73
N LEU A 97 -2.27 7.02 -18.81
CA LEU A 97 -1.41 5.85 -18.75
C LEU A 97 -0.56 5.94 -17.48
N ILE A 98 -0.63 4.88 -16.68
CA ILE A 98 0.19 4.66 -15.49
C ILE A 98 1.05 3.43 -15.77
N SER A 99 2.35 3.65 -15.83
CA SER A 99 3.35 2.58 -15.98
C SER A 99 3.51 1.79 -14.67
N TYR A 100 4.14 0.60 -14.75
CA TYR A 100 4.44 -0.20 -13.56
C TYR A 100 5.32 0.55 -12.54
N ALA A 101 6.30 1.33 -13.00
CA ALA A 101 7.15 2.14 -12.12
C ALA A 101 6.36 3.23 -11.37
N GLU A 102 5.40 3.88 -12.04
CA GLU A 102 4.49 4.83 -11.41
C GLU A 102 3.50 4.15 -10.48
N TYR A 103 3.01 2.96 -10.82
CA TYR A 103 2.16 2.16 -9.95
C TYR A 103 2.84 1.87 -8.60
N LEU A 104 4.09 1.39 -8.62
CA LEU A 104 4.86 1.15 -7.39
C LEU A 104 5.12 2.42 -6.59
N PHE A 105 5.38 3.53 -7.30
CA PHE A 105 5.55 4.84 -6.69
C PHE A 105 4.28 5.30 -5.95
N LEU A 106 3.12 5.24 -6.61
CA LEU A 106 1.83 5.61 -6.01
C LEU A 106 1.48 4.71 -4.84
N LEU A 107 1.75 3.41 -4.95
CA LEU A 107 1.54 2.47 -3.86
C LEU A 107 2.42 2.80 -2.64
N THR A 108 3.65 3.27 -2.88
CA THR A 108 4.55 3.70 -1.82
C THR A 108 4.04 4.95 -1.12
N ILE A 109 3.48 5.91 -1.86
CA ILE A 109 2.82 7.09 -1.28
C ILE A 109 1.63 6.67 -0.38
N LEU A 110 0.87 5.65 -0.78
CA LEU A 110 -0.28 5.18 0.00
C LEU A 110 0.10 4.41 1.27
N THR A 111 1.28 3.80 1.32
CA THR A 111 1.68 2.86 2.38
C THR A 111 2.77 3.40 3.31
N LYS A 112 3.40 4.54 2.98
CA LYS A 112 4.46 5.15 3.79
C LYS A 112 3.94 6.40 4.51
N PRO A 113 4.36 6.65 5.76
CA PRO A 113 4.04 7.88 6.47
C PRO A 113 4.71 9.09 5.79
N GLN A 114 4.10 10.26 5.98
CA GLN A 114 4.55 11.53 5.39
C GLN A 114 6.01 11.87 5.75
N THR A 115 6.44 11.53 6.97
CA THR A 115 7.82 11.74 7.45
C THR A 115 8.84 10.97 6.61
N GLY A 116 8.56 9.70 6.27
CA GLY A 116 9.44 8.88 5.45
C GLY A 116 9.60 9.41 4.02
N LEU A 117 8.51 9.90 3.44
CA LEU A 117 8.52 10.48 2.09
C LEU A 117 9.23 11.84 2.05
N GLN A 118 9.08 12.65 3.10
CA GLN A 118 9.86 13.89 3.25
C GLN A 118 11.35 13.63 3.31
N ILE A 119 11.79 12.61 4.04
CA ILE A 119 13.20 12.22 4.12
C ILE A 119 13.69 11.76 2.74
N ALA A 120 12.92 10.91 2.04
CA ALA A 120 13.28 10.43 0.72
C ALA A 120 13.42 11.57 -0.31
N PHE A 121 12.53 12.57 -0.26
CA PHE A 121 12.60 13.74 -1.13
C PHE A 121 13.84 14.59 -0.83
N LYS A 122 14.12 14.87 0.44
CA LYS A 122 15.33 15.60 0.87
C LYS A 122 16.63 14.85 0.53
N MET A 123 16.59 13.52 0.47
CA MET A 123 17.76 12.72 0.05
C MET A 123 18.00 12.78 -1.47
N LEU A 124 16.99 13.13 -2.27
CA LEU A 124 17.11 13.25 -3.72
C LEU A 124 17.47 14.66 -4.17
N ASP A 125 17.00 15.67 -3.44
CA ASP A 125 17.33 17.09 -3.61
C ASP A 125 18.77 17.35 -3.14
N ALA A 126 19.75 17.03 -4.01
CA ALA A 126 21.17 17.12 -3.70
C ALA A 126 21.67 18.58 -3.60
N ASP A 127 21.01 19.52 -4.26
CA ASP A 127 21.34 20.94 -4.24
C ASP A 127 20.51 21.75 -3.22
N GLY A 128 19.53 21.13 -2.56
CA GLY A 128 18.76 21.72 -1.47
C GLY A 128 17.81 22.82 -1.94
N ASN A 129 17.41 22.79 -3.21
CA ASN A 129 16.58 23.82 -3.84
C ASN A 129 15.07 23.57 -3.65
N GLU A 130 14.69 22.51 -2.92
CA GLU A 130 13.34 22.00 -2.69
C GLU A 130 12.59 21.64 -3.98
N GLN A 131 13.32 21.30 -5.04
CA GLN A 131 12.82 20.94 -6.36
C GLN A 131 13.44 19.63 -6.83
N VAL A 132 12.64 18.84 -7.53
CA VAL A 132 13.08 17.59 -8.15
C VAL A 132 12.90 17.70 -9.65
N GLU A 133 13.94 17.37 -10.41
CA GLU A 133 13.89 17.30 -11.87
C GLU A 133 13.40 15.94 -12.35
N LYS A 134 12.93 15.86 -13.61
CA LYS A 134 12.46 14.61 -14.23
C LYS A 134 13.46 13.45 -14.09
N LYS A 135 14.76 13.73 -14.26
CA LYS A 135 15.83 12.71 -14.13
C LYS A 135 16.00 12.18 -12.72
N GLU A 136 15.77 13.02 -11.71
CA GLU A 136 15.86 12.65 -10.30
C GLU A 136 14.63 11.87 -9.85
N PHE A 137 13.46 12.22 -10.41
CA PHE A 137 12.24 11.45 -10.22
C PHE A 137 12.38 10.01 -10.71
N PHE A 138 13.04 9.78 -11.85
CA PHE A 138 13.34 8.42 -12.31
C PHE A 138 14.26 7.65 -11.35
N LYS A 139 15.22 8.34 -10.69
CA LYS A 139 16.03 7.72 -9.63
C LYS A 139 15.16 7.32 -8.43
N LEU A 140 14.20 8.16 -8.03
CA LEU A 140 13.25 7.87 -6.94
C LEU A 140 12.40 6.64 -7.26
N GLN A 141 11.80 6.59 -8.45
CA GLN A 141 11.01 5.45 -8.91
C GLN A 141 11.85 4.17 -8.91
N ARG A 142 13.13 4.25 -9.31
CA ARG A 142 14.04 3.11 -9.29
C ARG A 142 14.39 2.64 -7.88
N ILE A 143 14.63 3.55 -6.94
CA ILE A 143 14.91 3.18 -5.54
C ILE A 143 13.70 2.49 -4.92
N ILE A 144 12.50 3.04 -5.16
CA ILE A 144 11.24 2.49 -4.67
C ILE A 144 10.95 1.12 -5.32
N GLY A 145 11.18 0.99 -6.63
CA GLY A 145 10.99 -0.26 -7.37
C GLY A 145 11.99 -1.36 -6.97
N LYS A 146 13.23 -1.00 -6.64
CA LYS A 146 14.26 -1.98 -6.23
C LYS A 146 13.96 -2.66 -4.89
N GLU A 147 13.18 -2.03 -3.99
CA GLU A 147 12.77 -2.68 -2.73
C GLU A 147 11.81 -3.87 -2.97
N ASP A 148 11.18 -3.93 -4.15
CA ASP A 148 10.39 -5.07 -4.64
C ASP A 148 11.25 -6.17 -5.23
N ASP A 149 12.12 -5.81 -6.18
CA ASP A 149 12.89 -6.78 -6.96
C ASP A 149 13.90 -7.56 -6.10
N LEU A 150 14.51 -6.88 -5.12
CA LEU A 150 15.42 -7.52 -4.14
C LEU A 150 14.72 -8.56 -3.25
N LYS A 151 13.38 -8.58 -3.19
CA LYS A 151 12.58 -9.53 -2.41
C LYS A 151 12.01 -10.67 -3.28
N ALA A 152 12.03 -10.53 -4.61
CA ALA A 152 11.46 -11.49 -5.56
C ALA A 152 12.51 -12.36 -6.27
N ALA A 153 13.78 -11.94 -6.35
CA ALA A 153 14.82 -12.71 -7.03
C ALA A 153 16.12 -12.75 -6.24
N GLY A 154 16.58 -13.97 -5.95
CA GLY A 154 17.96 -14.26 -5.51
C GLY A 154 18.96 -14.32 -6.65
N ASP A 155 18.74 -13.60 -7.75
CA ASP A 155 19.68 -13.61 -8.88
C ASP A 155 19.60 -12.31 -9.71
N GLU A 156 20.73 -11.96 -10.32
CA GLU A 156 21.05 -10.68 -10.96
C GLU A 156 20.20 -10.33 -12.20
N THR A 157 18.91 -10.03 -12.05
CA THR A 157 18.21 -9.20 -13.04
C THR A 157 18.47 -7.73 -12.75
N VAL A 158 19.66 -7.27 -13.15
CA VAL A 158 19.92 -5.86 -13.39
C VAL A 158 18.84 -5.38 -14.37
N LEU A 159 17.87 -4.61 -13.88
CA LEU A 159 17.08 -3.73 -14.74
C LEU A 159 18.10 -2.95 -15.59
N ARG A 160 18.22 -3.33 -16.87
CA ARG A 160 19.16 -2.74 -17.82
C ARG A 160 18.98 -1.23 -17.74
N GLU A 161 20.08 -0.51 -17.62
CA GLU A 161 20.15 0.96 -17.58
C GLU A 161 19.46 1.65 -18.79
N THR A 162 19.03 0.87 -19.78
CA THR A 162 18.55 1.33 -21.08
C THR A 162 17.02 1.46 -21.20
N GLU A 163 16.21 0.84 -20.34
CA GLU A 163 14.75 0.74 -20.58
C GLU A 163 13.91 1.89 -19.96
N LEU A 164 14.40 2.56 -18.91
CA LEU A 164 13.68 3.70 -18.32
C LEU A 164 13.94 5.02 -19.07
N ASP A 165 15.09 5.14 -19.74
CA ASP A 165 15.41 6.27 -20.62
C ASP A 165 14.76 6.12 -22.02
N SER A 166 14.25 4.93 -22.39
CA SER A 166 13.73 4.63 -23.73
C SER A 166 12.21 4.52 -23.87
N CYS A 167 11.43 4.54 -22.78
CA CYS A 167 9.97 4.63 -22.92
C CYS A 167 9.59 6.08 -23.25
N GLY A 168 9.62 6.42 -24.55
CA GLY A 168 9.28 7.75 -25.09
C GLY A 168 7.82 8.19 -24.89
N VAL A 169 7.04 7.41 -24.15
CA VAL A 169 5.63 7.70 -23.85
C VAL A 169 5.55 8.51 -22.56
N ASN A 170 5.02 9.72 -22.68
CA ASN A 170 4.64 10.51 -21.53
C ASN A 170 3.48 9.82 -20.78
N THR A 171 3.58 9.74 -19.46
CA THR A 171 2.59 9.11 -18.58
C THR A 171 1.88 10.16 -17.71
N VAL A 172 0.88 9.73 -16.93
CA VAL A 172 0.08 10.63 -16.09
C VAL A 172 0.94 11.43 -15.12
N LEU A 173 1.83 10.78 -14.36
CA LEU A 173 2.62 11.50 -13.34
C LEU A 173 3.69 12.37 -13.96
N LEU A 174 4.30 11.92 -15.06
CA LEU A 174 5.29 12.72 -15.77
C LEU A 174 4.70 14.01 -16.33
N VAL A 175 3.51 13.93 -16.95
CA VAL A 175 2.81 15.12 -17.46
C VAL A 175 2.31 16.00 -16.31
N HIS A 176 1.83 15.40 -15.22
CA HIS A 176 1.31 16.14 -14.07
C HIS A 176 2.41 16.92 -13.32
N PHE A 177 3.60 16.34 -13.15
CA PHE A 177 4.68 16.96 -12.38
C PHE A 177 5.64 17.81 -13.22
N PHE A 178 5.88 17.45 -14.49
CA PHE A 178 6.93 18.08 -15.31
C PHE A 178 6.39 18.73 -16.59
N GLY A 179 5.07 18.70 -16.80
CA GLY A 179 4.40 19.17 -18.00
C GLY A 179 4.66 18.28 -19.22
N LYS A 180 3.95 18.53 -20.33
CA LYS A 180 4.05 17.73 -21.58
C LYS A 180 5.48 17.69 -22.14
N GLN A 181 6.26 18.74 -21.92
CA GLN A 181 7.64 18.88 -22.41
C GLN A 181 8.70 18.43 -21.40
N GLY A 182 8.31 18.07 -20.17
CA GLY A 182 9.24 17.64 -19.12
C GLY A 182 10.21 18.71 -18.63
N LYS A 183 9.86 19.99 -18.79
CA LYS A 183 10.73 21.14 -18.46
C LYS A 183 10.40 21.78 -17.11
N GLU A 184 9.22 21.50 -16.58
CA GLU A 184 8.83 22.01 -15.26
C GLU A 184 9.58 21.23 -14.18
N LYS A 185 9.68 21.81 -12.98
CA LYS A 185 10.33 21.20 -11.83
C LYS A 185 9.30 20.98 -10.74
N LEU A 186 9.36 19.82 -10.09
CA LEU A 186 8.40 19.46 -9.04
C LEU A 186 8.86 20.05 -7.71
N ARG A 187 8.10 20.98 -7.14
CA ARG A 187 8.41 21.52 -5.81
C ARG A 187 7.97 20.57 -4.71
N PHE A 188 8.70 20.60 -3.59
CA PHE A 188 8.37 19.79 -2.42
C PHE A 188 6.95 20.02 -1.90
N SER A 189 6.48 21.27 -1.86
CA SER A 189 5.11 21.59 -1.41
C SER A 189 4.03 21.06 -2.35
N GLU A 190 4.28 21.04 -3.66
CA GLU A 190 3.37 20.47 -4.64
C GLU A 190 3.32 18.94 -4.53
N PHE A 191 4.48 18.32 -4.32
CA PHE A 191 4.56 16.90 -4.07
C PHE A 191 3.81 16.50 -2.79
N PHE A 192 3.99 17.23 -1.68
CA PHE A 192 3.27 16.99 -0.44
C PHE A 192 1.75 17.09 -0.61
N ARG A 193 1.29 18.14 -1.30
CA ARG A 193 -0.13 18.31 -1.60
C ARG A 193 -0.66 17.18 -2.49
N PHE A 194 0.12 16.71 -3.47
CA PHE A 194 -0.25 15.55 -4.28
C PHE A 194 -0.41 14.29 -3.42
N MET A 195 0.52 14.03 -2.51
CA MET A 195 0.45 12.87 -1.61
C MET A 195 -0.78 12.91 -0.71
N GLU A 196 -1.06 14.07 -0.10
CA GLU A 196 -2.25 14.26 0.75
C GLU A 196 -3.54 14.08 -0.04
N ASN A 197 -3.61 14.65 -1.25
CA ASN A 197 -4.75 14.50 -2.14
C ASN A 197 -4.96 13.04 -2.56
N LEU A 198 -3.91 12.31 -2.92
CA LEU A 198 -4.00 10.90 -3.29
C LEU A 198 -4.49 10.03 -2.14
N GLN A 199 -3.93 10.22 -0.93
CA GLN A 199 -4.38 9.49 0.26
C GLN A 199 -5.84 9.81 0.58
N THR A 200 -6.23 11.08 0.50
CA THR A 200 -7.62 11.53 0.71
C THR A 200 -8.57 10.92 -0.32
N GLU A 201 -8.18 10.90 -1.59
CA GLU A 201 -8.98 10.36 -2.68
C GLU A 201 -9.27 8.86 -2.49
N VAL A 202 -8.25 8.09 -2.15
CA VAL A 202 -8.40 6.64 -1.87
C VAL A 202 -9.26 6.41 -0.63
N GLN A 203 -9.07 7.19 0.44
CA GLN A 203 -9.89 7.09 1.65
C GLN A 203 -11.36 7.39 1.37
N GLU A 204 -11.67 8.43 0.60
CA GLU A 204 -13.05 8.77 0.23
C GLU A 204 -13.69 7.68 -0.63
N MET A 205 -12.93 7.11 -1.56
CA MET A 205 -13.42 6.01 -2.39
C MET A 205 -13.72 4.75 -1.59
N GLU A 206 -12.85 4.39 -0.64
CA GLU A 206 -13.12 3.30 0.30
C GLU A 206 -14.35 3.59 1.14
N PHE A 207 -14.47 4.82 1.67
CA PHE A 207 -15.62 5.20 2.47
C PHE A 207 -16.91 5.03 1.68
N ILE A 208 -16.98 5.56 0.46
CA ILE A 208 -18.15 5.47 -0.43
C ILE A 208 -18.48 4.01 -0.76
N LYS A 209 -17.47 3.17 -0.99
CA LYS A 209 -17.67 1.75 -1.28
C LYS A 209 -18.32 1.02 -0.10
N PHE A 210 -17.76 1.17 1.10
CA PHE A 210 -18.24 0.45 2.29
C PHE A 210 -19.52 1.08 2.86
N SER A 211 -19.72 2.39 2.72
CA SER A 211 -20.98 3.06 3.04
C SER A 211 -22.08 2.82 2.00
N LYS A 212 -21.80 2.12 0.89
CA LYS A 212 -22.72 1.86 -0.22
C LYS A 212 -23.29 3.15 -0.81
N GLY A 213 -22.48 4.21 -0.85
CA GLY A 213 -22.85 5.53 -1.36
C GLY A 213 -23.55 6.45 -0.35
N LEU A 214 -23.75 6.01 0.89
CA LEU A 214 -24.31 6.84 1.95
C LEU A 214 -23.26 7.82 2.52
N SER A 215 -23.73 8.93 3.09
CA SER A 215 -22.88 9.94 3.75
C SER A 215 -22.32 9.48 5.09
N VAL A 216 -22.84 8.38 5.64
CA VAL A 216 -22.41 7.76 6.89
C VAL A 216 -22.20 6.27 6.67
N MET A 217 -21.22 5.70 7.34
CA MET A 217 -20.90 4.27 7.29
C MET A 217 -21.44 3.59 8.55
N ARG A 218 -22.13 2.46 8.43
CA ARG A 218 -22.58 1.71 9.62
C ARG A 218 -21.39 1.02 10.27
N LYS A 219 -21.43 0.79 11.59
CA LYS A 219 -20.31 0.15 12.31
C LYS A 219 -19.98 -1.25 11.79
N GLU A 220 -20.97 -2.00 11.31
CA GLU A 220 -20.76 -3.31 10.68
C GLU A 220 -20.01 -3.20 9.35
N ASP A 221 -20.31 -2.16 8.56
CA ASP A 221 -19.60 -1.90 7.31
C ASP A 221 -18.16 -1.41 7.59
N PHE A 222 -17.94 -0.68 8.70
CA PHE A 222 -16.60 -0.32 9.18
C PHE A 222 -15.80 -1.54 9.64
N ALA A 223 -16.42 -2.48 10.36
CA ALA A 223 -15.79 -3.75 10.72
C ALA A 223 -15.44 -4.58 9.47
N ALA A 224 -16.35 -4.65 8.50
CA ALA A 224 -16.11 -5.30 7.21
C ALA A 224 -14.90 -4.72 6.49
N TRP A 225 -14.81 -3.38 6.48
CA TRP A 225 -13.66 -2.66 5.93
C TRP A 225 -12.38 -3.04 6.68
N LEU A 226 -12.39 -3.00 8.01
CA LEU A 226 -11.18 -3.25 8.79
C LEU A 226 -10.62 -4.67 8.61
N LEU A 227 -11.51 -5.65 8.49
CA LEU A 227 -11.20 -7.07 8.35
C LEU A 227 -11.06 -7.53 6.88
N TYR A 228 -11.19 -6.62 5.91
CA TYR A 228 -11.19 -6.99 4.48
C TYR A 228 -9.90 -7.70 4.02
N PHE A 229 -8.76 -7.36 4.62
CA PHE A 229 -7.45 -7.93 4.28
C PHE A 229 -6.91 -8.89 5.34
N THR A 230 -7.75 -9.39 6.25
CA THR A 230 -7.36 -10.37 7.28
C THR A 230 -7.83 -11.77 6.92
N ASP A 231 -7.06 -12.78 7.31
CA ASP A 231 -7.34 -14.19 7.01
C ASP A 231 -8.69 -14.63 7.60
N GLU A 232 -9.50 -15.33 6.80
CA GLU A 232 -10.88 -15.70 7.15
C GLU A 232 -11.00 -16.54 8.44
N GLU A 233 -10.02 -17.39 8.74
CA GLU A 233 -10.02 -18.27 9.91
C GLU A 233 -10.04 -17.49 11.24
N ASN A 234 -9.43 -16.30 11.29
CA ASN A 234 -9.43 -15.45 12.48
C ASN A 234 -10.62 -14.49 12.52
N ASN A 235 -11.38 -14.36 11.43
CA ASN A 235 -12.43 -13.36 11.30
C ASN A 235 -13.76 -13.79 11.94
N GLU A 236 -14.01 -15.09 12.10
CA GLU A 236 -15.30 -15.59 12.64
C GLU A 236 -15.60 -15.02 14.03
N ILE A 237 -14.59 -14.97 14.90
CA ILE A 237 -14.72 -14.45 16.27
C ILE A 237 -15.03 -12.95 16.25
N TYR A 238 -14.32 -12.18 15.42
CA TYR A 238 -14.58 -10.74 15.28
C TYR A 238 -15.98 -10.46 14.72
N TRP A 239 -16.46 -11.26 13.77
CA TRP A 239 -17.81 -11.13 13.24
C TRP A 239 -18.89 -11.50 14.26
N GLN A 240 -18.62 -12.45 15.14
CA GLN A 240 -19.53 -12.78 16.25
C GLN A 240 -19.61 -11.61 17.24
N ASN A 241 -18.47 -11.02 17.61
CA ASN A 241 -18.41 -9.82 18.45
C ASN A 241 -19.18 -8.64 17.82
N VAL A 242 -19.04 -8.43 16.51
CA VAL A 242 -19.79 -7.39 15.78
C VAL A 242 -21.30 -7.62 15.90
N LYS A 243 -21.78 -8.85 15.70
CA LYS A 243 -23.22 -9.15 15.77
C LYS A 243 -23.79 -9.03 17.19
N ASP A 244 -23.01 -9.38 18.20
CA ASP A 244 -23.48 -9.46 19.58
C ASP A 244 -23.34 -8.13 20.34
N ARG A 245 -22.32 -7.31 19.99
CA ARG A 245 -21.93 -6.13 20.80
C ARG A 245 -22.18 -4.78 20.11
N ILE A 246 -22.40 -4.75 18.80
CA ILE A 246 -22.64 -3.51 18.06
C ILE A 246 -24.15 -3.31 17.90
N GLU A 247 -24.64 -2.14 18.32
CA GLU A 247 -26.05 -1.80 18.24
C GLU A 247 -26.43 -1.36 16.83
N ALA A 248 -27.61 -1.79 16.38
CA ALA A 248 -28.13 -1.41 15.07
C ALA A 248 -28.46 0.10 15.02
N GLY A 249 -27.93 0.78 14.01
CA GLY A 249 -28.18 2.21 13.77
C GLY A 249 -27.05 3.16 14.19
N GLU A 250 -26.01 2.63 14.83
CA GLU A 250 -24.78 3.39 15.09
C GLU A 250 -23.93 3.53 13.83
N ASN A 251 -23.44 4.76 13.59
CA ASN A 251 -22.73 5.10 12.36
C ASN A 251 -21.42 5.83 12.64
N ILE A 252 -20.53 5.81 11.65
CA ILE A 252 -19.24 6.50 11.59
C ILE A 252 -19.28 7.49 10.43
N SER A 253 -18.92 8.74 10.71
CA SER A 253 -18.82 9.80 9.71
C SER A 253 -17.54 9.72 8.88
N LEU A 254 -17.50 10.41 7.74
CA LEU A 254 -16.31 10.48 6.89
C LEU A 254 -15.11 11.09 7.65
N GLU A 255 -15.32 12.10 8.49
CA GLU A 255 -14.25 12.75 9.24
C GLU A 255 -13.65 11.83 10.31
N GLU A 256 -14.48 11.07 11.01
CA GLU A 256 -14.03 10.04 11.95
C GLU A 256 -13.24 8.94 11.22
N PHE A 257 -13.72 8.50 10.06
CA PHE A 257 -13.04 7.52 9.22
C PHE A 257 -11.67 8.03 8.72
N LYS A 258 -11.59 9.28 8.24
CA LYS A 258 -10.33 9.90 7.81
C LYS A 258 -9.34 10.04 8.96
N THR A 259 -9.83 10.42 10.15
CA THR A 259 -9.00 10.50 11.37
C THR A 259 -8.46 9.12 11.76
N PHE A 260 -9.28 8.08 11.66
CA PHE A 260 -8.84 6.71 11.89
C PHE A 260 -7.79 6.26 10.85
N CYS A 261 -7.98 6.57 9.57
CA CYS A 261 -6.98 6.25 8.53
C CYS A 261 -5.64 6.96 8.77
N LYS A 262 -5.66 8.23 9.20
CA LYS A 262 -4.44 8.95 9.62
C LYS A 262 -3.74 8.26 10.79
N PHE A 263 -4.50 7.72 11.74
CA PHE A 263 -3.96 6.87 12.79
C PHE A 263 -3.28 5.62 12.23
N THR A 264 -3.94 4.88 11.33
CA THR A 264 -3.34 3.67 10.75
C THR A 264 -2.04 3.96 9.98
N ASN A 265 -1.90 5.13 9.34
CA ASN A 265 -0.65 5.49 8.66
C ASN A 265 0.54 5.72 9.61
N ASN A 266 0.29 5.96 10.90
CA ASN A 266 1.32 6.16 11.94
C ASN A 266 1.39 4.96 12.89
N LEU A 267 1.04 3.76 12.41
CA LEU A 267 0.99 2.55 13.23
C LEU A 267 2.34 2.15 13.83
N GLU A 268 3.45 2.45 13.15
CA GLU A 268 4.79 2.12 13.68
C GLU A 268 5.12 2.93 14.94
N ASP A 269 4.82 4.24 14.95
CA ASP A 269 5.00 5.09 16.14
C ASP A 269 4.06 4.65 17.27
N PHE A 270 2.81 4.29 16.93
CA PHE A 270 1.87 3.72 17.88
C PHE A 270 2.34 2.36 18.44
N SER A 271 2.94 1.51 17.59
CA SER A 271 3.48 0.21 17.99
C SER A 271 4.57 0.37 19.04
N ILE A 272 5.43 1.39 18.92
CA ILE A 272 6.46 1.69 19.94
C ILE A 272 5.81 2.04 21.28
N ALA A 273 4.79 2.90 21.26
CA ALA A 273 4.06 3.27 22.49
C ALA A 273 3.40 2.04 23.14
N MET A 274 2.78 1.17 22.35
CA MET A 274 2.17 -0.06 22.85
C MET A 274 3.18 -1.08 23.40
N GLN A 275 4.36 -1.19 22.78
CA GLN A 275 5.44 -2.03 23.30
C GLN A 275 5.88 -1.58 24.70
N MET A 276 5.90 -0.27 24.97
CA MET A 276 6.23 0.24 26.31
C MET A 276 5.21 -0.21 27.39
N PHE A 277 3.91 -0.25 27.07
CA PHE A 277 2.89 -0.77 27.98
C PHE A 277 3.01 -2.28 28.20
N THR A 278 3.30 -3.02 27.11
CA THR A 278 3.50 -4.47 27.14
C THR A 278 4.71 -4.84 28.01
N VAL A 279 5.85 -4.17 27.84
CA VAL A 279 7.07 -4.37 28.66
C VAL A 279 6.81 -4.05 30.13
N ALA A 280 5.94 -3.09 30.41
CA ALA A 280 5.54 -2.74 31.78
C ALA A 280 4.50 -3.69 32.38
N ASN A 281 4.07 -4.74 31.66
CA ASN A 281 2.98 -5.64 32.03
C ASN A 281 1.70 -4.90 32.43
N ARG A 282 1.40 -3.79 31.74
CA ARG A 282 0.19 -3.01 31.97
C ARG A 282 -0.84 -3.30 30.87
N PRO A 283 -2.08 -3.67 31.23
CA PRO A 283 -3.14 -3.83 30.24
C PRO A 283 -3.45 -2.48 29.59
N VAL A 284 -3.75 -2.51 28.29
CA VAL A 284 -4.07 -1.32 27.50
C VAL A 284 -5.58 -1.14 27.49
N LYS A 285 -6.09 -0.33 28.42
CA LYS A 285 -7.50 0.07 28.46
C LYS A 285 -7.76 1.26 27.53
N ARG A 286 -9.03 1.66 27.41
CA ARG A 286 -9.48 2.77 26.54
C ARG A 286 -8.70 4.08 26.75
N ALA A 287 -8.40 4.45 27.99
CA ALA A 287 -7.73 5.71 28.30
C ALA A 287 -6.26 5.70 27.85
N GLU A 288 -5.54 4.61 28.12
CA GLU A 288 -4.16 4.40 27.68
C GLU A 288 -4.08 4.33 26.15
N PHE A 289 -5.03 3.63 25.51
CA PHE A 289 -5.12 3.56 24.06
C PHE A 289 -5.32 4.95 23.44
N LYS A 290 -6.32 5.71 23.92
CA LYS A 290 -6.60 7.08 23.44
C LYS A 290 -5.36 7.99 23.59
N ARG A 291 -4.67 7.89 24.72
CA ARG A 291 -3.42 8.64 24.96
C ARG A 291 -2.33 8.23 23.98
N ALA A 292 -2.14 6.94 23.72
CA ALA A 292 -1.12 6.46 22.80
C ALA A 292 -1.41 6.89 21.35
N VAL A 293 -2.67 6.87 20.92
CA VAL A 293 -3.05 7.39 19.61
C VAL A 293 -2.78 8.88 19.50
N LYS A 294 -3.10 9.66 20.55
CA LYS A 294 -2.81 11.09 20.61
C LYS A 294 -1.31 11.40 20.51
N VAL A 295 -0.47 10.60 21.14
CA VAL A 295 0.99 10.73 21.07
C VAL A 295 1.52 10.37 19.68
N ALA A 296 1.01 9.29 19.06
CA ALA A 296 1.48 8.84 17.75
C ALA A 296 1.03 9.74 16.59
N THR A 297 -0.16 10.34 16.70
CA THR A 297 -0.81 11.03 15.56
C THR A 297 -0.99 12.53 15.77
N GLY A 298 -0.91 13.01 17.01
CA GLY A 298 -1.31 14.37 17.39
C GLY A 298 -2.82 14.60 17.40
N GLN A 299 -3.64 13.62 17.01
CA GLN A 299 -5.09 13.72 16.89
C GLN A 299 -5.81 12.80 17.90
N ASP A 300 -7.03 13.18 18.27
CA ASP A 300 -7.89 12.38 19.13
C ASP A 300 -8.86 11.59 18.26
N LEU A 301 -8.97 10.28 18.49
CA LEU A 301 -10.06 9.48 17.93
C LEU A 301 -11.36 9.77 18.69
N SER A 302 -12.49 9.75 17.97
CA SER A 302 -13.79 9.89 18.60
C SER A 302 -14.08 8.69 19.50
N ASP A 303 -14.81 8.92 20.58
CA ASP A 303 -15.17 7.84 21.52
C ASP A 303 -16.05 6.78 20.82
N ASN A 304 -16.79 7.18 19.77
CA ASN A 304 -17.57 6.29 18.91
C ASN A 304 -16.68 5.27 18.16
N VAL A 305 -15.60 5.74 17.52
CA VAL A 305 -14.64 4.86 16.82
C VAL A 305 -13.89 3.98 17.82
N LEU A 306 -13.45 4.55 18.95
CA LEU A 306 -12.75 3.81 20.01
C LEU A 306 -13.63 2.68 20.57
N ASP A 307 -14.88 2.96 20.91
CA ASP A 307 -15.83 1.97 21.42
C ASP A 307 -16.04 0.83 20.41
N THR A 308 -16.15 1.17 19.13
CA THR A 308 -16.28 0.18 18.05
C THR A 308 -15.06 -0.73 17.96
N ILE A 309 -13.85 -0.18 18.03
CA ILE A 309 -12.60 -0.94 17.99
C ILE A 309 -12.52 -1.90 19.19
N PHE A 310 -12.78 -1.42 20.40
CA PHE A 310 -12.75 -2.27 21.59
C PHE A 310 -13.80 -3.38 21.50
N LYS A 311 -15.03 -3.08 21.06
CA LYS A 311 -16.07 -4.10 20.85
C LYS A 311 -15.67 -5.20 19.85
N ILE A 312 -14.92 -4.86 18.80
CA ILE A 312 -14.47 -5.82 17.78
C ILE A 312 -13.34 -6.70 18.33
N PHE A 313 -12.29 -6.09 18.89
CA PHE A 313 -11.02 -6.76 19.19
C PHE A 313 -10.85 -7.21 20.65
N ASP A 314 -11.78 -6.86 21.54
CA ASP A 314 -11.82 -7.39 22.91
C ASP A 314 -12.41 -8.81 22.89
N LEU A 315 -11.55 -9.82 22.89
CA LEU A 315 -11.95 -11.23 22.77
C LEU A 315 -12.49 -11.81 24.09
N ASP A 316 -11.90 -11.43 25.22
CA ASP A 316 -12.20 -11.97 26.54
C ASP A 316 -13.18 -11.10 27.36
N GLY A 317 -13.54 -9.92 26.85
CA GLY A 317 -14.49 -9.01 27.47
C GLY A 317 -13.90 -8.25 28.65
N ASP A 318 -12.58 -8.11 28.71
CA ASP A 318 -11.86 -7.48 29.83
C ASP A 318 -11.66 -5.96 29.64
N ASP A 319 -12.22 -5.39 28.55
CA ASP A 319 -12.05 -4.01 28.10
C ASP A 319 -10.58 -3.62 27.86
N CYS A 320 -9.74 -4.61 27.50
CA CYS A 320 -8.36 -4.44 27.11
C CYS A 320 -8.12 -4.92 25.67
N LEU A 321 -7.18 -4.28 24.99
CA LEU A 321 -6.80 -4.67 23.63
C LEU A 321 -5.58 -5.59 23.64
N SER A 322 -5.70 -6.74 22.98
CA SER A 322 -4.54 -7.58 22.66
C SER A 322 -3.66 -6.86 21.62
N HIS A 323 -2.43 -6.53 22.01
CA HIS A 323 -1.51 -5.77 21.17
C HIS A 323 -1.15 -6.49 19.87
N SER A 324 -0.90 -7.81 19.95
CA SER A 324 -0.41 -8.62 18.82
C SER A 324 -1.45 -8.80 17.73
N GLU A 325 -2.72 -9.05 18.09
CA GLU A 325 -3.77 -9.32 17.10
C GLU A 325 -4.25 -8.02 16.46
N PHE A 326 -4.52 -7.00 17.28
CA PHE A 326 -4.93 -5.69 16.77
C PHE A 326 -3.89 -5.09 15.81
N LEU A 327 -2.60 -5.11 16.17
CA LEU A 327 -1.55 -4.65 15.27
C LEU A 327 -1.40 -5.55 14.03
N GLY A 328 -1.62 -6.85 14.16
CA GLY A 328 -1.61 -7.78 13.03
C GLY A 328 -2.66 -7.38 11.98
N VAL A 329 -3.90 -7.17 12.43
CA VAL A 329 -5.01 -6.73 11.59
C VAL A 329 -4.73 -5.38 10.93
N LEU A 330 -4.28 -4.38 11.71
CA LEU A 330 -3.97 -3.07 11.15
C LEU A 330 -2.79 -3.09 10.19
N ARG A 331 -1.75 -3.92 10.44
CA ARG A 331 -0.64 -4.10 9.50
C ARG A 331 -1.14 -4.69 8.18
N ASN A 332 -1.96 -5.73 8.21
CA ASN A 332 -2.51 -6.33 6.99
C ASN A 332 -3.35 -5.31 6.21
N ARG A 333 -4.17 -4.51 6.92
CA ARG A 333 -4.95 -3.40 6.35
C ARG A 333 -4.09 -2.36 5.64
N ILE A 334 -3.07 -1.82 6.31
CA ILE A 334 -2.18 -0.78 5.73
C ILE A 334 -1.51 -1.28 4.45
N HIS A 335 -1.13 -2.56 4.43
CA HIS A 335 -0.45 -3.15 3.29
C HIS A 335 -1.41 -3.62 2.19
N ARG A 336 -2.74 -3.63 2.39
CA ARG A 336 -3.76 -3.92 1.37
C ARG A 336 -3.60 -5.30 0.69
N GLY A 337 -3.04 -6.27 1.42
CA GLY A 337 -2.67 -7.59 0.87
C GLY A 337 -1.48 -7.55 -0.10
N LEU A 338 -0.73 -6.44 -0.18
CA LEU A 338 0.42 -6.23 -1.06
C LEU A 338 1.76 -6.46 -0.37
N ARG A 339 1.71 -6.80 0.94
CA ARG A 339 2.89 -7.26 1.65
C ARG A 339 3.10 -8.72 1.32
N VAL A 340 4.19 -9.02 0.61
CA VAL A 340 4.75 -10.36 0.59
C VAL A 340 5.17 -10.66 2.04
N PRO A 341 4.64 -11.71 2.69
CA PRO A 341 5.23 -12.19 3.93
C PRO A 341 6.73 -12.35 3.69
N GLN A 342 7.59 -11.92 4.60
CA GLN A 342 8.96 -12.43 4.56
C GLN A 342 8.82 -13.94 4.77
N GLN A 343 8.75 -14.70 3.67
CA GLN A 343 9.09 -16.10 3.63
C GLN A 343 10.59 -16.18 3.88
N GLN A 344 10.99 -15.81 5.10
CA GLN A 344 12.04 -16.47 5.81
C GLN A 344 11.54 -17.90 6.06
N GLY A 345 11.43 -18.70 4.98
CA GLY A 345 11.18 -20.12 5.10
C GLY A 345 12.35 -20.78 5.83
N ILE A 346 12.62 -22.04 5.52
CA ILE A 346 13.76 -22.79 6.08
C ILE A 346 15.07 -21.98 6.00
N GLN A 347 15.27 -21.15 4.96
CA GLN A 347 16.42 -20.25 4.82
C GLN A 347 16.51 -19.15 5.89
N GLY A 348 15.40 -18.54 6.30
CA GLY A 348 15.41 -17.53 7.35
C GLY A 348 15.57 -18.14 8.74
N PHE A 349 14.98 -19.32 8.96
CA PHE A 349 15.28 -20.16 10.12
C PHE A 349 16.79 -20.47 10.20
N TRP A 350 17.43 -20.96 9.13
CA TRP A 350 18.87 -21.21 9.11
C TRP A 350 19.70 -19.94 9.27
N LYS A 351 19.24 -18.81 8.76
CA LYS A 351 19.92 -17.51 8.95
C LYS A 351 19.85 -17.06 10.41
N CYS A 352 18.73 -17.32 11.09
CA CYS A 352 18.53 -17.02 12.51
C CYS A 352 19.35 -17.97 13.39
N VAL A 353 19.28 -19.28 13.13
CA VAL A 353 20.10 -20.32 13.81
C VAL A 353 21.58 -19.99 13.64
N LYS A 354 22.04 -19.70 12.42
CA LYS A 354 23.45 -19.34 12.17
C LYS A 354 23.85 -18.07 12.92
N LYS A 355 22.95 -17.08 13.02
CA LYS A 355 23.24 -15.82 13.73
C LYS A 355 23.31 -16.00 15.24
N GLU A 356 22.39 -16.77 15.82
CA GLU A 356 22.37 -17.06 17.25
C GLU A 356 23.51 -18.03 17.64
N SER A 357 23.78 -19.07 16.85
CA SER A 357 24.95 -19.93 17.07
C SER A 357 26.28 -19.18 16.97
N ILE A 358 26.43 -18.22 16.04
CA ILE A 358 27.65 -17.39 15.95
C ILE A 358 27.77 -16.43 17.14
N LYS A 359 26.65 -15.89 17.65
CA LYS A 359 26.66 -15.05 18.85
C LYS A 359 27.05 -15.86 20.09
N GLU A 360 26.44 -17.02 20.29
CA GLU A 360 26.68 -17.89 21.43
C GLU A 360 28.13 -18.41 21.42
N VAL A 361 28.64 -18.80 20.25
CA VAL A 361 30.05 -19.15 20.06
C VAL A 361 30.96 -17.95 20.36
N LYS A 362 30.63 -16.73 19.90
CA LYS A 362 31.43 -15.52 20.21
C LYS A 362 31.41 -15.13 21.69
N GLU A 363 30.29 -15.32 22.39
CA GLU A 363 30.19 -15.05 23.82
C GLU A 363 30.95 -16.10 24.64
N LEU A 364 30.84 -17.38 24.28
CA LEU A 364 31.65 -18.45 24.87
C LEU A 364 33.15 -18.22 24.62
N TRP A 365 33.54 -17.72 23.45
CA TRP A 365 34.93 -17.39 23.12
C TRP A 365 35.48 -16.22 23.93
N LYS A 366 34.66 -15.18 24.16
CA LYS A 366 35.04 -14.07 25.05
C LYS A 366 35.25 -14.52 26.49
N GLN A 367 34.58 -15.58 26.93
CA GLN A 367 34.71 -16.13 28.28
C GLN A 367 35.86 -17.13 28.44
N THR A 368 36.25 -17.86 27.38
CA THR A 368 37.23 -18.97 27.46
C THR A 368 38.62 -18.65 26.88
N GLY A 369 38.78 -17.58 26.10
CA GLY A 369 40.10 -17.03 25.74
C GLY A 369 41.01 -17.93 24.89
N LYS A 370 40.50 -18.98 24.21
CA LYS A 370 41.29 -19.82 23.29
C LYS A 370 40.54 -20.11 21.97
N SER A 371 41.24 -19.90 20.86
CA SER A 371 40.81 -20.19 19.48
C SER A 371 40.88 -21.70 19.16
N PRO A 372 39.96 -22.27 18.37
CA PRO A 372 40.09 -23.63 17.82
C PRO A 372 40.84 -23.67 16.46
N PHE A 373 41.39 -22.54 16.01
CA PHE A 373 42.35 -22.46 14.91
C PHE A 373 43.73 -22.10 15.45
#